data_AF-A0A0B1SDS3-F1
#
_entry.id   AF-A0A0B1SDS3-F1
#
_cell.length_a   1.000
_cell.length_b   1.000
_cell.length_c   1.000
_cell.angle_alpha   90.00
_cell.angle_beta   90.00
_cell.angle_gamma   90.00
#
_symmetry.space_group_name_H-M   'P 1'
#
loop_
_entity.id
_entity.type
_entity.pdbx_description
1 polymer ?
#
loop_
_entity_poly.entity_id
_entity_poly.type
_entity_poly.pdbx_seq_one_letter_code
_entity_poly.pdbx_strand_id
1 'polypeptide(L)'
;MLKHVFVLLYAPGGRDSDYALARFEELAEICNQFDDVIIAKIDVNSNDIPHYYLRIGKIPAARFYPLGHMQRKIYASFQKGEKKEVEYT
;
A
#
# COMPACT_ATOMS: atom_id res chain seq x y z
N MET A 1 2.45 -8.16 -14.88
CA MET A 1 3.83 -8.22 -14.38
C MET A 1 3.80 -7.88 -12.90
N LEU A 2 4.48 -8.65 -12.04
CA LEU A 2 4.59 -8.32 -10.61
C LEU A 2 5.59 -7.17 -10.44
N LYS A 3 5.40 -6.33 -9.40
CA LYS A 3 6.21 -5.14 -9.12
C LYS A 3 6.54 -5.08 -7.63
N HIS A 4 7.66 -4.46 -7.29
CA HIS A 4 7.97 -3.95 -5.96
C HIS A 4 7.19 -2.66 -5.72
N VAL A 5 6.58 -2.47 -4.55
CA VAL A 5 5.76 -1.28 -4.26
C VAL A 5 6.19 -0.63 -2.95
N PHE A 6 6.55 0.64 -3.01
CA PHE A 6 6.67 1.50 -1.83
C PHE A 6 5.42 2.37 -1.72
N VAL A 7 4.81 2.41 -0.53
CA VAL A 7 3.62 3.20 -0.25
C VAL A 7 3.88 4.13 0.92
N LEU A 8 3.71 5.44 0.71
CA LEU A 8 3.66 6.43 1.77
C LEU A 8 2.21 6.64 2.22
N LEU A 9 1.92 6.40 3.49
CA LEU A 9 0.71 6.87 4.16
C LEU A 9 0.99 8.25 4.76
N TYR A 10 0.18 9.24 4.43
CA TYR A 10 0.33 10.60 4.95
C TYR A 10 -1.03 11.24 5.26
N ALA A 11 -1.01 12.29 6.08
CA ALA A 11 -2.13 13.22 6.23
C ALA A 11 -1.64 14.64 5.90
N PRO A 12 -2.32 15.39 5.00
CA PRO A 12 -1.94 16.74 4.64
C PRO A 12 -1.92 17.72 5.82
N GLY A 13 -1.13 18.79 5.72
CA GLY A 13 -1.18 19.93 6.63
C GLY A 13 -0.26 19.83 7.86
N GLY A 14 0.70 18.90 7.85
CA GLY A 14 1.68 18.72 8.92
C GLY A 14 3.11 18.67 8.40
N ARG A 15 4.03 19.29 9.13
CA ARG A 15 5.46 19.38 8.76
C ARG A 15 6.10 18.03 8.46
N ASP A 16 5.77 17.01 9.25
CA ASP A 16 6.32 15.66 9.09
C ASP A 16 5.82 15.04 7.77
N SER A 17 4.53 15.18 7.45
CA SER A 17 3.95 14.70 6.20
C SER A 17 4.51 15.43 4.99
N ASP A 18 4.67 16.75 5.06
CA ASP A 18 5.23 17.55 3.96
C ASP A 18 6.69 17.16 3.69
N TYR A 19 7.48 16.94 4.75
CA TYR A 19 8.84 16.44 4.64
C TYR A 19 8.87 15.04 3.99
N ALA A 20 8.02 14.12 4.46
CA ALA A 20 7.96 12.76 3.93
C ALA A 20 7.53 12.73 2.46
N LEU A 21 6.56 13.56 2.07
CA LEU A 21 6.12 13.71 0.68
C LEU A 21 7.28 14.15 -0.21
N ALA A 22 8.02 15.19 0.18
CA ALA A 22 9.17 15.66 -0.60
C ALA A 22 10.25 14.56 -0.77
N ARG A 23 10.55 13.78 0.28
CA ARG A 23 11.48 12.65 0.17
C ARG A 23 10.95 11.53 -0.72
N PHE A 24 9.63 11.32 -0.77
CA PHE A 24 9.02 10.30 -1.62
C PHE A 24 9.01 10.69 -3.10
N GLU A 25 8.88 11.99 -3.42
CA GLU A 25 9.04 12.48 -4.80
C GLU A 25 10.49 12.28 -5.28
N GLU A 26 11.49 12.61 -4.45
CA GLU A 26 12.90 12.33 -4.77
C GLU A 26 13.16 10.83 -4.98
N LEU A 27 12.56 9.97 -4.15
CA LEU A 27 12.64 8.52 -4.32
C LEU A 27 12.00 8.07 -5.64
N ALA A 28 10.86 8.65 -6.03
CA ALA A 28 10.19 8.35 -7.29
C ALA A 28 11.06 8.69 -8.50
N GLU A 29 11.75 9.84 -8.47
CA GLU A 29 12.69 10.24 -9.54
C GLU A 29 13.85 9.25 -9.65
N ILE A 30 14.47 8.87 -8.53
CA ILE A 30 15.57 7.89 -8.51
C ILE A 30 15.11 6.52 -9.02
N CYS A 31 13.88 6.12 -8.68
CA CYS A 31 13.33 4.83 -9.04
C CYS A 31 12.75 4.77 -10.45
N ASN A 32 12.61 5.89 -11.16
CA ASN A 32 12.04 5.94 -12.51
C ASN A 32 12.86 5.13 -13.55
N GLN A 33 14.11 4.78 -13.24
CA GLN A 33 14.95 3.91 -14.06
C GLN A 33 14.61 2.41 -13.93
N PHE A 34 13.84 2.01 -12.92
CA PHE A 34 13.50 0.62 -12.65
C PHE A 34 12.08 0.33 -13.07
N ASP A 35 11.92 -0.49 -14.11
CA ASP A 35 10.58 -0.84 -14.61
C ASP A 35 9.77 -1.61 -13.56
N ASP A 36 10.40 -2.34 -12.64
CA ASP A 36 9.76 -3.23 -11.69
C ASP A 36 9.43 -2.59 -10.33
N VAL A 37 9.62 -1.28 -10.17
CA VAL A 37 9.35 -0.53 -8.93
C VAL A 37 8.20 0.45 -9.11
N ILE A 38 7.31 0.49 -8.12
CA ILE A 38 6.24 1.49 -8.01
C ILE A 38 6.46 2.28 -6.73
N ILE A 39 6.48 3.61 -6.85
CA ILE A 39 6.44 4.54 -5.73
C ILE A 39 5.05 5.16 -5.68
N ALA A 40 4.33 4.97 -4.57
CA ALA A 40 2.96 5.42 -4.39
C ALA A 40 2.77 6.17 -3.07
N LYS A 41 1.72 6.99 -3.00
CA LYS A 41 1.32 7.74 -1.81
C LYS A 41 -0.20 7.68 -1.63
N ILE A 42 -0.66 7.66 -0.39
CA ILE A 42 -2.07 7.62 -0.02
C ILE A 42 -2.32 8.65 1.08
N ASP A 43 -3.22 9.59 0.79
CA ASP A 43 -3.79 10.47 1.80
C ASP A 43 -4.80 9.67 2.64
N VAL A 44 -4.47 9.44 3.91
CA VAL A 44 -5.31 8.65 4.81
C VAL A 44 -6.59 9.36 5.23
N ASN A 45 -6.67 10.69 5.08
CA ASN A 45 -7.89 11.44 5.41
C ASN A 45 -8.93 11.37 4.29
N SER A 46 -8.48 11.16 3.05
CA SER A 46 -9.32 11.14 1.86
C SER A 46 -9.65 9.71 1.38
N ASN A 47 -9.18 8.68 2.09
CA ASN A 47 -9.35 7.28 1.70
C ASN A 47 -9.69 6.41 2.91
N ASP A 48 -10.72 5.57 2.79
CA ASP A 48 -11.01 4.53 3.78
C ASP A 48 -10.00 3.39 3.63
N ILE A 49 -9.08 3.29 4.60
CA ILE A 49 -8.04 2.25 4.62
C ILE A 49 -8.43 1.21 5.66
N PRO A 50 -8.81 -0.02 5.26
CA PRO A 50 -9.21 -1.01 6.24
C PRO A 50 -7.98 -1.49 7.02
N HIS A 51 -8.08 -1.45 8.35
CA HIS A 51 -6.99 -1.79 9.28
C HIS A 51 -6.35 -3.16 9.05
N TYR A 52 -7.08 -4.11 8.47
CA TYR A 52 -6.57 -5.44 8.13
C TYR A 52 -5.52 -5.39 7.02
N TYR A 53 -5.67 -4.53 6.01
CA TYR A 53 -4.74 -4.46 4.88
C TYR A 53 -3.54 -3.58 5.17
N LEU A 54 -3.76 -2.48 5.91
CA LEU A 54 -2.77 -1.46 6.17
C LEU A 54 -2.96 -0.94 7.59
N ARG A 55 -2.06 -1.35 8.48
CA ARG A 55 -1.99 -0.79 9.83
C ARG A 55 -1.40 0.62 9.72
N ILE A 56 -2.28 1.62 9.73
CA ILE A 56 -1.93 3.03 9.58
C ILE A 56 -0.89 3.46 10.63
N GLY A 57 -1.11 3.10 11.91
CA GLY A 57 -0.17 3.42 12.99
C GLY A 57 0.04 4.94 13.11
N LYS A 58 1.26 5.36 13.47
CA LYS A 58 1.64 6.79 13.41
C LYS A 58 1.95 7.16 11.95
N ILE A 59 1.38 8.28 11.50
CA ILE A 59 1.63 8.88 10.18
C ILE A 59 2.55 10.11 10.30
N PRO A 60 3.34 10.45 9.26
CA PRO A 60 3.50 9.70 8.01
C PRO A 60 4.22 8.35 8.21
N ALA A 61 3.93 7.38 7.35
CA ALA A 61 4.50 6.05 7.44
C ALA A 61 4.76 5.43 6.06
N ALA A 62 5.99 4.99 5.80
CA ALA A 62 6.32 4.23 4.59
C ALA A 62 6.13 2.73 4.80
N ARG A 63 5.71 2.03 3.75
CA ARG A 63 5.60 0.56 3.68
C ARG A 63 6.22 0.06 2.39
N PHE A 64 6.88 -1.09 2.46
CA PHE A 64 7.44 -1.77 1.29
C PHE A 64 6.78 -3.13 1.12
N TYR A 65 6.35 -3.40 -0.11
CA TYR A 65 5.75 -4.64 -0.55
C TYR A 65 6.64 -5.23 -1.64
N PRO A 66 7.44 -6.27 -1.34
CA PRO A 66 8.33 -6.84 -2.34
C PRO A 66 7.53 -7.58 -3.43
N LEU A 67 8.13 -7.69 -4.61
CA LEU A 67 7.60 -8.46 -5.73
C LEU A 67 7.20 -9.87 -5.29
N GLY A 68 6.04 -10.33 -5.76
CA GLY A 68 5.50 -11.65 -5.40
C GLY A 68 4.83 -11.72 -4.02
N HIS A 69 4.96 -10.69 -3.19
CA HIS A 69 4.33 -10.63 -1.88
C HIS A 69 2.93 -10.00 -1.97
N MET A 70 2.07 -10.61 -2.78
CA MET A 70 0.65 -10.26 -2.84
C MET A 70 -0.12 -11.17 -1.89
N GLN A 71 -0.59 -10.64 -0.75
CA GLN A 71 -1.65 -11.32 0.00
C GLN A 71 -2.94 -11.21 -0.81
N ARG A 72 -3.12 -12.09 -1.80
CA ARG A 72 -4.38 -12.21 -2.53
C ARG A 72 -5.39 -12.88 -1.60
N LYS A 73 -6.13 -12.10 -0.83
CA LYS A 73 -7.34 -12.62 -0.18
C LYS A 73 -8.51 -12.51 -1.15
N ILE A 74 -8.87 -13.65 -1.73
CA ILE A 74 -10.08 -13.80 -2.53
C ILE A 74 -11.24 -13.78 -1.56
N TYR A 75 -12.09 -12.74 -1.65
CA TYR A 75 -13.39 -12.78 -1.01
C TYR A 75 -14.32 -13.54 -1.94
N ALA A 76 -14.57 -14.81 -1.61
CA ALA A 76 -15.80 -15.43 -2.09
C ALA A 76 -16.94 -14.55 -1.58
N SER A 77 -17.74 -13.98 -2.49
CA SER A 77 -19.05 -13.47 -2.12
C SER A 77 -19.83 -14.67 -1.57
N PHE A 78 -19.86 -14.81 -0.26
CA PHE A 78 -20.66 -15.85 0.38
C PHE A 78 -22.13 -15.51 0.13
N GLN A 79 -22.69 -16.04 -0.95
CA GLN A 79 -24.13 -16.28 -0.97
C GLN A 79 -24.40 -17.25 0.18
N LYS A 80 -25.29 -16.84 1.07
CA LYS A 80 -25.63 -17.54 2.32
C LYS A 80 -26.01 -18.99 1.99
N GLY A 81 -25.08 -19.94 2.16
CA GLY A 81 -25.34 -21.36 1.97
C GLY A 81 -24.17 -22.23 1.53
N GLU A 82 -23.14 -21.69 0.87
CA GLU A 82 -22.06 -22.52 0.34
C GLU A 82 -20.76 -22.40 1.14
N LYS A 83 -20.34 -23.50 1.76
CA LYS A 83 -18.98 -23.68 2.28
C LYS A 83 -18.13 -24.25 1.15
N LYS A 84 -17.08 -23.53 0.75
CA LYS A 84 -15.95 -24.13 0.03
C LYS A 84 -14.68 -23.86 0.80
N GLU A 85 -13.89 -24.92 0.96
CA GLU A 85 -12.51 -24.82 1.44
C GLU A 85 -11.72 -23.99 0.45
N VAL A 86 -11.02 -22.98 0.98
CA VAL A 86 -10.09 -22.16 0.20
C VAL A 86 -8.69 -22.60 0.62
N GLU A 87 -7.99 -23.22 -0.32
CA GLU A 87 -6.59 -23.58 -0.16
C GLU A 87 -5.72 -22.34 -0.42
N TYR A 88 -4.78 -22.06 0.49
CA TYR A 88 -3.87 -20.92 0.37
C TYR A 88 -2.58 -21.41 -0.28
N THR A 89 -2.30 -20.97 -1.51
CA THR A 89 -0.97 -21.12 -2.14
C THR A 89 -0.20 -19.80 -2.10
#